data_AF-A0A940B772-F1
#
_entry.id   AF-A0A940B772-F1
#
_cell.length_a   1.000
_cell.length_b   1.000
_cell.length_c   1.000
_cell.angle_alpha   90.00
_cell.angle_beta   90.00
_cell.angle_gamma   90.00
#
_symmetry.space_group_name_H-M   'P 1'
#
loop_
_entity.id
_entity.type
_entity.pdbx_description
1 polymer ?
#
loop_
_entity_poly.entity_id
_entity_poly.type
_entity_poly.pdbx_seq_one_letter_code
_entity_poly.pdbx_strand_id
1 'polypeptide(L)'
;MFGYVRIDKNELKVRDYDTYSAYYCGICRELKEAFGIRGQITLGYDLVFLSVLLTGLYEPEDERHEGRCIVHPMQRHVSLTNAFTRYGAYMNVLLSFYKCLDDVKDDGSKKAAVLVRLLHKGAVTAGKAYPRQRRVIVKELKNLAQLEKSGCTNIDEVAGCFGRLTAAMFVFRHDEWEKYLEKLG
;
A
#
# COMPACT_ATOMS: atom_id res chain seq x y z
N MET A 1 3.05 -4.52 -10.34
CA MET A 1 3.82 -5.34 -9.38
C MET A 1 3.95 -4.57 -8.06
N PHE A 2 3.30 -4.99 -6.97
CA PHE A 2 3.37 -4.34 -5.64
C PHE A 2 3.94 -5.35 -4.62
N GLY A 3 4.84 -4.94 -3.73
CA GLY A 3 5.51 -5.81 -2.75
C GLY A 3 7.04 -5.83 -2.78
N TYR A 4 7.69 -4.91 -3.51
CA TYR A 4 9.10 -5.05 -3.94
C TYR A 4 10.01 -3.96 -3.40
N VAL A 5 9.47 -2.81 -2.98
CA VAL A 5 10.27 -1.76 -2.35
C VAL A 5 10.66 -2.24 -0.95
N ARG A 6 11.97 -2.38 -0.72
CA ARG A 6 12.55 -2.74 0.58
C ARG A 6 13.68 -1.78 0.90
N ILE A 7 13.82 -1.49 2.19
CA ILE A 7 14.98 -0.75 2.68
C ILE A 7 16.25 -1.59 2.57
N ASP A 8 17.36 -0.96 2.24
CA ASP A 8 18.68 -1.56 2.45
C ASP A 8 19.10 -1.36 3.90
N LYS A 9 18.75 -2.33 4.75
CA LYS A 9 18.97 -2.22 6.19
C LYS A 9 20.43 -1.94 6.58
N ASN A 10 21.39 -2.41 5.80
CA ASN A 10 22.81 -2.28 6.13
C ASN A 10 23.33 -0.84 5.90
N GLU A 11 22.66 -0.09 5.02
CA GLU A 11 23.01 1.29 4.69
C GLU A 11 22.23 2.32 5.54
N LEU A 12 21.25 1.88 6.33
CA LEU A 12 20.48 2.77 7.21
C LEU A 12 21.17 2.96 8.56
N LYS A 13 21.20 4.21 9.04
CA LYS A 13 21.53 4.48 10.44
C LYS A 13 20.49 3.81 11.34
N VAL A 14 20.92 3.35 12.52
CA VAL A 14 20.04 2.69 13.50
C VAL A 14 18.78 3.53 13.78
N ARG A 15 18.93 4.84 13.98
CA ARG A 15 17.80 5.76 14.21
C ARG A 15 16.80 5.79 13.05
N ASP A 16 17.29 5.74 11.82
CA ASP A 16 16.45 5.83 10.62
C ASP A 16 15.72 4.49 10.40
N TYR A 17 16.40 3.37 10.68
CA TYR A 17 15.78 2.05 10.73
C TYR A 17 14.70 1.95 11.82
N ASP A 18 14.95 2.48 13.02
CA ASP A 18 13.97 2.47 14.11
C ASP A 18 12.74 3.31 13.75
N THR A 19 12.96 4.46 13.11
CA THR A 19 11.88 5.34 12.62
C THR A 19 11.05 4.63 11.53
N TYR A 20 11.71 4.04 10.52
CA TYR A 20 11.04 3.25 9.49
C TYR A 20 10.24 2.08 10.08
N SER A 21 10.84 1.36 11.03
CA SER A 21 10.20 0.24 11.72
C SER A 21 8.97 0.71 12.52
N ALA A 22 9.03 1.90 13.12
CA ALA A 22 7.90 2.51 13.80
C ALA A 22 6.74 2.83 12.84
N TYR A 23 6.99 3.38 11.66
CA TYR A 23 5.93 3.59 10.65
C TYR A 23 5.40 2.28 10.08
N TYR A 24 6.26 1.26 9.89
CA TYR A 24 5.82 -0.09 9.50
C TYR A 24 4.83 -0.67 10.52
N CYS A 25 5.17 -0.59 11.81
CA CYS A 25 4.27 -0.98 12.89
C CYS A 25 3.02 -0.09 12.96
N GLY A 26 3.13 1.19 12.60
CA GLY A 26 2.02 2.12 12.45
C GLY A 26 0.99 1.67 11.42
N ILE A 27 1.44 1.32 10.21
CA ILE A 27 0.56 0.79 9.16
C ILE A 27 -0.09 -0.53 9.60
N CYS A 28 0.68 -1.42 10.22
CA CYS A 28 0.17 -2.67 10.77
C CYS A 28 -0.96 -2.42 11.79
N ARG A 29 -0.81 -1.40 12.63
CA ARG A 29 -1.82 -0.96 13.60
C ARG A 29 -3.05 -0.39 12.91
N GLU A 30 -2.87 0.55 11.98
CA GLU A 30 -3.96 1.16 11.19
C GLU A 30 -4.76 0.12 10.40
N LEU A 31 -4.09 -0.90 9.82
CA LEU A 31 -4.76 -2.03 9.16
C LEU A 31 -5.65 -2.80 10.13
N LYS A 32 -5.15 -3.06 11.34
CA LYS A 32 -5.90 -3.77 12.37
C LYS A 32 -7.08 -2.93 12.88
N GLU A 33 -6.90 -1.64 13.10
CA GLU A 33 -7.94 -0.74 13.60
C GLU A 33 -9.04 -0.51 12.55
N ALA A 34 -8.68 -0.27 11.29
CA ALA A 34 -9.64 0.00 10.23
C ALA A 34 -10.30 -1.26 9.63
N PHE A 35 -9.57 -2.38 9.55
CA PHE A 35 -10.00 -3.55 8.79
C PHE A 35 -9.88 -4.88 9.57
N GLY A 36 -9.48 -4.83 10.84
CA GLY A 36 -9.26 -5.99 11.68
C GLY A 36 -8.05 -6.83 11.26
N ILE A 37 -7.95 -8.03 11.85
CA ILE A 37 -6.87 -9.00 11.55
C ILE A 37 -6.82 -9.33 10.05
N ARG A 38 -7.97 -9.29 9.36
CA ARG A 38 -8.07 -9.58 7.93
C ARG A 38 -7.35 -8.54 7.06
N GLY A 39 -7.32 -7.27 7.45
CA GLY A 39 -6.48 -6.27 6.78
C GLY A 39 -5.01 -6.41 7.20
N GLN A 40 -4.76 -6.75 8.46
CA GLN A 40 -3.39 -6.87 8.98
C GLN A 40 -2.57 -7.94 8.24
N ILE A 41 -3.18 -9.05 7.79
CA ILE A 41 -2.48 -10.09 7.00
C ILE A 41 -2.01 -9.61 5.63
N THR A 42 -2.49 -8.46 5.14
CA THR A 42 -2.10 -7.91 3.84
C THR A 42 -0.92 -6.95 3.92
N LEU A 43 -0.35 -6.73 5.10
CA LEU A 43 0.73 -5.77 5.32
C LEU A 43 1.90 -5.99 4.33
N GLY A 44 2.23 -4.94 3.58
CA GLY A 44 3.33 -4.90 2.63
C GLY A 44 4.30 -3.73 2.91
N TYR A 45 5.50 -3.81 2.33
CA TYR A 45 6.56 -2.83 2.57
C TYR A 45 6.40 -1.54 1.75
N ASP A 46 5.83 -1.59 0.55
CA ASP A 46 5.88 -0.43 -0.36
C ASP A 46 5.05 0.75 0.15
N LEU A 47 4.00 0.50 0.94
CA LEU A 47 3.20 1.60 1.50
C LEU A 47 3.79 2.20 2.76
N VAL A 48 4.83 1.58 3.30
CA VAL A 48 5.67 2.19 4.34
C VAL A 48 6.48 3.30 3.71
N PHE A 49 7.10 3.04 2.56
CA PHE A 49 7.80 4.09 1.80
C PHE A 49 6.85 5.25 1.45
N LEU A 50 5.66 4.94 0.91
CA LEU A 50 4.65 5.98 0.65
C LEU A 50 4.31 6.77 1.91
N SER A 51 4.06 6.10 3.03
CA SER A 51 3.67 6.77 4.27
C SER A 51 4.79 7.66 4.83
N VAL A 52 6.03 7.17 4.84
CA VAL A 52 7.20 7.94 5.29
C VAL A 52 7.43 9.15 4.38
N LEU A 53 7.37 8.97 3.06
CA LEU A 53 7.53 10.05 2.10
C LEU A 53 6.48 11.15 2.32
N LEU A 54 5.19 10.79 2.35
CA LEU A 54 4.12 11.77 2.54
C LEU A 54 4.19 12.44 3.92
N THR A 55 4.58 11.69 4.96
CA THR A 55 4.80 12.27 6.29
C THR A 55 5.92 13.30 6.27
N GLY A 56 7.02 13.04 5.56
CA GLY A 56 8.12 14.00 5.40
C GLY A 56 7.75 15.23 4.57
N LEU A 57 6.82 15.13 3.62
CA LEU A 57 6.38 16.26 2.79
C LEU A 57 5.33 17.14 3.48
N TYR A 58 4.45 16.53 4.26
CA TYR A 58 3.29 17.21 4.83
C TYR A 58 3.33 17.40 6.34
N GLU A 59 4.34 16.82 7.01
CA GLU A 59 4.64 17.00 8.43
C GLU A 59 3.41 16.97 9.36
N PRO A 60 2.55 15.93 9.28
CA PRO A 60 1.44 15.79 10.21
C PRO A 60 1.97 15.47 11.62
N GLU A 61 1.14 15.70 12.64
CA GLU A 61 1.45 15.24 13.98
C GLU A 61 1.41 13.70 14.04
N ASP A 62 2.46 13.12 14.63
CA ASP A 62 2.56 11.67 14.86
C ASP A 62 2.00 11.29 16.24
N GLU A 63 1.10 10.33 16.24
CA GLU A 63 0.70 9.64 17.47
C GLU A 63 1.66 8.49 17.75
N ARG A 64 2.34 8.54 18.90
CA ARG A 64 3.27 7.52 19.34
C ARG A 64 2.57 6.50 20.24
N HIS A 65 2.62 5.24 19.85
CA HIS A 65 2.13 4.12 20.64
C HIS A 65 3.26 3.14 20.95
N GLU A 66 3.20 2.48 22.11
CA GLU A 66 4.14 1.43 22.51
C GLU A 66 3.37 0.17 22.92
N GLY A 67 3.77 -0.98 22.42
CA GLY A 67 3.09 -2.24 22.73
C GLY A 67 3.85 -3.48 22.27
N ARG A 68 3.28 -4.64 22.57
CA ARG A 68 3.81 -5.93 22.09
C ARG A 68 3.06 -6.37 20.84
N CYS A 69 3.78 -6.87 19.85
CA CYS A 69 3.20 -7.45 18.64
C CYS A 69 3.00 -8.96 18.84
N ILE A 70 1.91 -9.52 18.32
CA ILE A 70 1.68 -10.98 18.36
C ILE A 70 2.80 -11.74 17.63
N VAL A 71 3.34 -11.13 16.57
CA VAL A 71 4.47 -11.70 15.79
C VAL A 71 5.80 -11.60 16.55
N HIS A 72 5.94 -10.61 17.43
CA HIS A 72 7.16 -10.35 18.20
C HIS A 72 6.81 -10.15 19.69
N PRO A 73 6.35 -11.21 20.39
CA PRO A 73 5.78 -11.07 21.73
C PRO A 73 6.83 -10.72 22.80
N MET A 74 8.10 -11.00 22.51
CA MET A 74 9.22 -10.79 23.44
C MET A 74 9.78 -9.36 23.40
N GLN A 75 9.39 -8.55 22.41
CA GLN A 75 9.90 -7.20 22.23
C GLN A 75 8.75 -6.18 22.28
N ARG A 76 9.01 -5.04 22.95
CA ARG A 76 8.14 -3.88 22.81
C ARG A 76 8.53 -3.13 21.55
N HIS A 77 7.54 -2.75 20.78
CA HIS A 77 7.71 -1.97 19.56
C HIS A 77 7.00 -0.64 19.70
N VAL A 78 7.63 0.39 19.16
CA VAL A 78 7.01 1.68 18.94
C VAL A 78 6.27 1.61 17.62
N SER A 79 5.07 2.18 17.56
CA SER A 79 4.38 2.46 16.30
C SER A 79 4.04 3.94 16.23
N LEU A 80 4.34 4.57 15.10
CA LEU A 80 3.95 5.93 14.79
C LEU A 80 2.77 5.89 13.82
N THR A 81 1.66 6.54 14.18
CA THR A 81 0.46 6.62 13.35
C THR A 81 0.11 8.07 13.06
N ASN A 82 -0.29 8.34 11.83
CA ASN A 82 -0.76 9.63 11.37
C ASN A 82 -1.72 9.46 10.18
N ALA A 83 -2.12 10.58 9.55
CA ALA A 83 -3.00 10.56 8.39
C ALA A 83 -2.45 9.73 7.21
N PHE A 84 -1.13 9.67 7.02
CA PHE A 84 -0.49 8.95 5.91
C PHE A 84 -0.25 7.48 6.19
N THR A 85 0.02 7.06 7.44
CA THR A 85 -0.01 5.62 7.77
C THR A 85 -1.41 5.04 7.61
N ARG A 86 -2.44 5.82 7.95
CA ARG A 86 -3.84 5.46 7.69
C ARG A 86 -4.11 5.37 6.19
N TYR A 87 -3.70 6.37 5.42
CA TYR A 87 -3.80 6.34 3.96
C TYR A 87 -3.10 5.12 3.36
N GLY A 88 -1.88 4.84 3.81
CA GLY A 88 -1.11 3.66 3.45
C GLY A 88 -1.87 2.37 3.74
N ALA A 89 -2.46 2.21 4.93
CA ALA A 89 -3.28 1.04 5.25
C ALA A 89 -4.47 0.85 4.30
N TYR A 90 -5.14 1.95 3.91
CA TYR A 90 -6.28 1.91 3.00
C TYR A 90 -5.88 1.52 1.58
N MET A 91 -4.81 2.12 1.06
CA MET A 91 -4.24 1.75 -0.23
C MET A 91 -3.73 0.30 -0.23
N ASN A 92 -3.19 -0.18 0.89
CA ASN A 92 -2.67 -1.54 1.03
C ASN A 92 -3.78 -2.57 0.85
N VAL A 93 -4.92 -2.37 1.53
CA VAL A 93 -6.10 -3.23 1.38
C VAL A 93 -6.67 -3.17 -0.03
N LEU A 94 -6.71 -1.99 -0.63
CA LEU A 94 -7.24 -1.81 -1.98
C LEU A 94 -6.41 -2.57 -3.02
N LEU A 95 -5.08 -2.42 -2.99
CA LEU A 95 -4.17 -3.14 -3.87
C LEU A 95 -4.20 -4.65 -3.63
N SER A 96 -4.18 -5.07 -2.37
CA SER A 96 -4.20 -6.49 -2.01
C SER A 96 -5.47 -7.18 -2.50
N PHE A 97 -6.60 -6.51 -2.39
CA PHE A 97 -7.87 -7.01 -2.89
C PHE A 97 -7.86 -7.18 -4.42
N TYR A 98 -7.41 -6.17 -5.17
CA TYR A 98 -7.37 -6.25 -6.63
C TYR A 98 -6.33 -7.24 -7.14
N LYS A 99 -5.17 -7.37 -6.47
CA LYS A 99 -4.20 -8.43 -6.76
C LYS A 99 -4.81 -9.82 -6.58
N CYS A 100 -5.51 -10.06 -5.48
CA CYS A 100 -6.17 -11.35 -5.27
C CYS A 100 -7.28 -11.62 -6.30
N LEU A 101 -7.98 -10.60 -6.80
CA LEU A 101 -8.96 -10.78 -7.87
C LEU A 101 -8.29 -11.22 -9.18
N ASP A 102 -7.12 -10.67 -9.47
CA ASP A 102 -6.29 -11.01 -10.63
C ASP A 102 -5.80 -12.46 -10.54
N ASP A 103 -5.19 -12.84 -9.40
CA ASP A 103 -4.72 -14.22 -9.13
C ASP A 103 -5.85 -15.28 -9.24
N VAL A 104 -7.09 -14.90 -8.91
CA VAL A 104 -8.26 -15.78 -9.08
C VAL A 104 -8.64 -15.94 -10.55
N LYS A 105 -8.52 -14.86 -11.33
CA LYS A 105 -8.91 -14.81 -12.73
C LYS A 105 -7.91 -15.54 -13.62
N ASP A 106 -6.62 -15.41 -13.33
CA ASP A 106 -5.55 -15.97 -14.15
C ASP A 106 -5.27 -17.44 -13.81
N ASP A 107 -5.12 -17.75 -12.53
CA ASP A 107 -4.68 -19.08 -12.06
C ASP A 107 -5.76 -19.89 -11.31
N GLY A 108 -6.96 -19.33 -11.12
CA GLY A 108 -8.02 -20.00 -10.36
C GLY A 108 -7.68 -20.22 -8.88
N SER A 109 -6.80 -19.38 -8.31
CA SER A 109 -6.24 -19.59 -6.97
C SER A 109 -7.30 -19.60 -5.86
N LYS A 110 -7.53 -20.78 -5.26
CA LYS A 110 -8.48 -20.95 -4.14
C LYS A 110 -8.12 -20.10 -2.91
N LYS A 111 -6.82 -19.91 -2.65
CA LYS A 111 -6.33 -19.07 -1.55
C LYS A 111 -6.68 -17.60 -1.81
N ALA A 112 -6.44 -17.12 -3.02
CA ALA A 112 -6.81 -15.77 -3.42
C ALA A 112 -8.32 -15.55 -3.36
N ALA A 113 -9.14 -16.54 -3.76
CA ALA A 113 -10.60 -16.46 -3.65
C ALA A 113 -11.09 -16.29 -2.21
N VAL A 114 -10.45 -16.93 -1.23
CA VAL A 114 -10.74 -16.71 0.19
C VAL A 114 -10.36 -15.29 0.61
N LEU A 115 -9.18 -14.80 0.21
CA LEU A 115 -8.74 -13.44 0.52
C LEU A 115 -9.65 -12.37 -0.09
N VAL A 116 -10.12 -12.54 -1.32
CA VAL A 116 -11.11 -11.66 -1.95
C VAL A 116 -12.35 -11.52 -1.07
N ARG A 117 -12.90 -12.63 -0.56
CA ARG A 117 -14.07 -12.61 0.33
C ARG A 117 -13.78 -11.89 1.65
N LEU A 118 -12.60 -12.12 2.23
CA LEU A 118 -12.20 -11.52 3.50
C LEU A 118 -11.97 -10.01 3.38
N LEU A 119 -11.40 -9.56 2.26
CA LEU A 119 -11.01 -8.16 2.02
C LEU A 119 -12.11 -7.33 1.36
N HIS A 120 -13.15 -7.94 0.77
CA HIS A 120 -14.18 -7.23 0.01
C HIS A 120 -14.77 -6.02 0.75
N LYS A 121 -15.17 -6.19 2.02
CA LYS A 121 -15.70 -5.07 2.83
C LYS A 121 -14.66 -3.96 3.01
N GLY A 122 -13.41 -4.34 3.31
CA GLY A 122 -12.30 -3.39 3.47
C GLY A 122 -12.00 -2.63 2.18
N ALA A 123 -11.97 -3.32 1.03
CA ALA A 123 -11.77 -2.70 -0.27
C ALA A 123 -12.91 -1.74 -0.66
N VAL A 124 -14.16 -2.07 -0.33
CA VAL A 124 -15.29 -1.16 -0.51
C VAL A 124 -15.14 0.09 0.37
N THR A 125 -14.78 -0.07 1.65
CA THR A 125 -14.52 1.06 2.56
C THR A 125 -13.37 1.92 2.06
N ALA A 126 -12.23 1.32 1.72
CA ALA A 126 -11.06 2.02 1.20
C ALA A 126 -11.36 2.75 -0.11
N GLY A 127 -12.10 2.10 -1.00
CA GLY A 127 -12.52 2.66 -2.27
C GLY A 127 -13.54 3.80 -2.16
N LYS A 128 -14.31 3.87 -1.07
CA LYS A 128 -15.20 5.00 -0.76
C LYS A 128 -14.43 6.18 -0.15
N ALA A 129 -13.44 5.90 0.69
CA ALA A 129 -12.60 6.93 1.29
C ALA A 129 -11.69 7.61 0.25
N TYR A 130 -11.18 6.85 -0.72
CA TYR A 130 -10.23 7.33 -1.74
C TYR A 130 -10.71 7.01 -3.16
N PRO A 131 -11.81 7.64 -3.62
CA PRO A 131 -12.45 7.30 -4.90
C PRO A 131 -11.58 7.66 -6.11
N ARG A 132 -10.77 8.73 -6.02
CA ARG A 132 -9.85 9.15 -7.09
C ARG A 132 -8.80 8.08 -7.36
N GLN A 133 -8.10 7.65 -6.30
CA GLN A 133 -7.08 6.61 -6.35
C GLN A 133 -7.68 5.29 -6.84
N ARG A 134 -8.82 4.87 -6.27
CA ARG A 134 -9.53 3.66 -6.71
C ARG A 134 -9.84 3.68 -8.20
N ARG A 135 -10.33 4.80 -8.73
CA ARG A 135 -10.69 4.91 -10.15
C ARG A 135 -9.48 4.64 -11.04
N VAL A 136 -8.34 5.22 -10.73
CA VAL A 136 -7.11 5.01 -11.52
C VAL A 136 -6.59 3.59 -11.35
N ILE A 137 -6.53 3.07 -10.12
CA ILE A 137 -6.11 1.69 -9.84
C ILE A 137 -6.92 0.69 -10.69
N VAL A 138 -8.25 0.79 -10.66
CA VAL A 138 -9.12 -0.12 -11.42
C VAL A 138 -8.96 0.05 -12.93
N LYS A 139 -8.81 1.28 -13.40
CA LYS A 139 -8.63 1.57 -14.83
C LYS A 139 -7.32 0.95 -15.32
N GLU A 140 -6.22 1.21 -14.64
CA GLU A 140 -4.91 0.76 -15.11
C GLU A 140 -4.69 -0.74 -14.95
N LEU A 141 -5.29 -1.38 -13.94
CA LEU A 141 -5.29 -2.85 -13.86
C LEU A 141 -6.09 -3.50 -15.01
N LYS A 142 -7.21 -2.89 -15.43
CA LYS A 142 -7.94 -3.35 -16.61
C LYS A 142 -7.15 -3.18 -17.90
N ASN A 143 -6.47 -2.04 -18.05
CA ASN A 143 -5.59 -1.79 -19.20
C ASN A 143 -4.47 -2.82 -19.24
N LEU A 144 -3.84 -3.09 -18.09
CA LEU A 144 -2.77 -4.09 -17.97
C LEU A 144 -3.26 -5.47 -18.42
N ALA A 145 -4.38 -5.95 -17.88
CA ALA A 145 -4.97 -7.23 -18.28
C ALA A 145 -5.34 -7.30 -19.77
N GLN A 146 -5.70 -6.17 -20.40
CA GLN A 146 -5.96 -6.11 -21.83
C GLN A 146 -4.68 -6.21 -22.65
N LEU A 147 -3.61 -5.51 -22.24
CA LEU A 147 -2.30 -5.58 -22.88
C LEU A 147 -1.73 -7.01 -22.80
N GLU A 148 -1.83 -7.64 -21.63
CA GLU A 148 -1.42 -9.04 -21.42
C GLU A 148 -2.20 -9.99 -22.33
N LYS A 149 -3.53 -9.85 -22.40
CA LYS A 149 -4.37 -10.66 -23.29
C LYS A 149 -4.05 -10.46 -24.78
N SER A 150 -3.63 -9.25 -25.17
CA SER A 150 -3.21 -8.96 -26.54
C SER A 150 -1.81 -9.46 -26.88
N GLY A 151 -1.06 -9.98 -25.91
CA GLY A 151 0.32 -10.40 -26.10
C GLY A 151 1.27 -9.22 -26.37
N CYS A 152 0.97 -8.03 -25.83
CA CYS A 152 1.81 -6.85 -26.05
C CYS A 152 3.21 -7.08 -25.50
N THR A 153 4.22 -6.90 -26.36
CA THR A 153 5.64 -7.05 -26.01
C THR A 153 6.31 -5.71 -25.68
N ASN A 154 5.59 -4.59 -25.82
CA ASN A 154 6.09 -3.26 -25.47
C ASN A 154 6.14 -3.09 -23.95
N ILE A 155 7.35 -3.09 -23.41
CA ILE A 155 7.59 -3.00 -21.96
C ILE A 155 7.07 -1.68 -21.40
N ASP A 156 7.21 -0.56 -22.13
CA ASP A 156 6.81 0.76 -21.65
C ASP A 156 5.28 0.88 -21.52
N GLU A 157 4.53 0.22 -22.39
CA GLU A 157 3.06 0.20 -22.31
C GLU A 157 2.58 -0.60 -21.10
N VAL A 158 3.14 -1.79 -20.89
CA VAL A 158 2.81 -2.68 -19.77
C VAL A 158 3.24 -2.05 -18.44
N ALA A 159 4.48 -1.57 -18.34
CA ALA A 159 5.01 -0.91 -17.16
C ALA A 159 4.28 0.41 -16.88
N GLY A 160 3.93 1.17 -17.93
CA GLY A 160 3.23 2.45 -17.81
C GLY A 160 1.86 2.34 -17.15
N CYS A 161 1.15 1.21 -17.26
CA CYS A 161 -0.07 0.96 -16.49
C CYS A 161 0.21 0.99 -14.98
N PHE A 162 1.22 0.25 -14.54
CA PHE A 162 1.57 0.21 -13.13
C PHE A 162 2.17 1.55 -12.66
N GLY A 163 2.89 2.24 -13.52
CA GLY A 163 3.41 3.58 -13.22
C GLY A 163 2.32 4.61 -12.99
N ARG A 164 1.34 4.72 -13.90
CA ARG A 164 0.17 5.60 -13.71
C ARG A 164 -0.64 5.28 -12.45
N LEU A 165 -0.79 4.00 -12.14
CA LEU A 165 -1.42 3.55 -10.90
C LEU A 165 -0.63 4.01 -9.67
N THR A 166 0.69 3.85 -9.70
CA THR A 166 1.59 4.25 -8.62
C THR A 166 1.58 5.76 -8.44
N ALA A 167 1.74 6.54 -9.50
CA ALA A 167 1.62 7.99 -9.50
C ALA A 167 0.32 8.46 -8.84
N ALA A 168 -0.82 7.85 -9.19
CA ALA A 168 -2.11 8.20 -8.60
C ALA A 168 -2.19 7.92 -7.09
N MET A 169 -1.44 6.94 -6.58
CA MET A 169 -1.34 6.68 -5.14
C MET A 169 -0.40 7.65 -4.44
N PHE A 170 0.71 8.03 -5.08
CA PHE A 170 1.69 8.96 -4.52
C PHE A 170 1.13 10.37 -4.44
N VAL A 171 0.41 10.82 -5.48
CA VAL A 171 -0.33 12.08 -5.42
C VAL A 171 -1.47 11.92 -4.42
N PHE A 172 -1.29 12.34 -3.17
CA PHE A 172 -2.33 12.28 -2.14
C PHE A 172 -3.42 13.34 -2.38
N ARG A 173 -3.00 14.58 -2.63
CA ARG A 173 -3.84 15.74 -2.94
C ARG A 173 -3.21 16.58 -4.07
N HIS A 174 -4.01 17.45 -4.67
CA HIS A 174 -3.60 18.32 -5.78
C HIS A 174 -3.06 19.64 -5.23
N ASP A 175 -1.74 19.70 -5.03
CA ASP A 175 -1.03 20.84 -4.44
C ASP A 175 0.39 20.98 -5.02
N GLU A 176 1.26 21.74 -4.36
CA GLU A 176 2.63 22.00 -4.83
C GLU A 176 3.47 20.73 -5.07
N TRP A 177 3.14 19.60 -4.40
CA TRP A 177 3.90 18.35 -4.51
C TRP A 177 3.45 17.47 -5.68
N GLU A 178 2.28 17.74 -6.27
CA GLU A 178 1.66 16.88 -7.28
C GLU A 178 2.64 16.52 -8.42
N LYS A 179 3.28 17.52 -9.04
CA LYS A 179 4.19 17.32 -10.18
C LYS A 179 5.42 16.49 -9.83
N TYR A 180 5.82 16.46 -8.56
CA TYR A 180 6.96 15.68 -8.10
C TYR A 180 6.54 14.25 -7.78
N LEU A 181 5.40 14.10 -7.10
CA LEU A 181 4.81 12.81 -6.73
C LEU A 181 4.36 12.00 -7.95
N GLU A 182 3.88 12.67 -9.00
CA GLU A 182 3.48 12.02 -10.25
C GLU A 182 4.65 11.34 -10.97
N LYS A 183 5.87 11.89 -10.87
CA LYS A 183 7.09 11.33 -11.48
C LYS A 183 7.67 10.11 -10.77
N LEU A 184 7.13 9.76 -9.60
CA LEU A 184 7.54 8.56 -8.87
C LEU A 184 6.82 7.30 -9.37
N GLY A 185 5.81 7.46 -10.22
CA GLY A 185 5.18 6.38 -10.97
C GLY A 185 5.90 6.10 -12.28
#